data_AF-A0A7H4NX95-F1
#
_entry.id   AF-A0A7H4NX95-F1
#
_cell.length_a   1.000
_cell.length_b   1.000
_cell.length_c   1.000
_cell.angle_alpha   90.00
_cell.angle_beta   90.00
_cell.angle_gamma   90.00
#
_symmetry.space_group_name_H-M   'P 1'
#
loop_
_entity.id
_entity.type
_entity.pdbx_description
1 polymer ?
#
loop_
_entity_poly.entity_id
_entity_poly.type
_entity_poly.pdbx_seq_one_letter_code
_entity_poly.pdbx_strand_id
1 'polypeptide(L)'
;MGSEGAERTITNVAAGRLSSTSTDAVNGSQLYATNTAVENLNVSVGGLQNDALLWDENLGAFSASHGSTTVNKITNVAAGELSDKSTDAGTVRSCTPLTRR
;
A
#
# COMPACT_ATOMS: atom_id res chain seq x y z
N MET A 1 23.81 40.45 2.83
CA MET A 1 22.63 39.72 2.33
C MET A 1 22.99 38.26 2.10
N GLY A 2 22.03 37.34 2.22
CA GLY A 2 22.19 35.91 1.93
C GLY A 2 22.91 35.66 0.60
N SER A 3 23.92 34.79 0.61
CA SER A 3 24.67 34.34 -0.58
C SER A 3 25.02 32.87 -0.39
N GLU A 4 25.32 32.15 -1.47
CA GLU A 4 25.76 30.75 -1.42
C GLU A 4 26.92 30.57 -0.44
N GLY A 5 26.81 29.59 0.48
CA GLY A 5 27.78 29.32 1.55
C GLY A 5 27.77 30.32 2.71
N ALA A 6 26.86 31.31 2.67
CA ALA A 6 26.60 32.24 3.76
C ALA A 6 25.08 32.39 3.93
N GLU A 7 24.35 31.31 4.03
CA GLU A 7 22.91 31.33 4.28
C GLU A 7 22.62 31.94 5.67
N ARG A 8 21.45 32.55 5.82
CA ARG A 8 21.01 33.11 7.11
C ARG A 8 19.78 32.35 7.57
N THR A 9 19.82 31.84 8.80
CA THR A 9 18.64 31.26 9.45
C THR A 9 17.74 32.39 9.93
N ILE A 10 16.46 32.31 9.57
CA ILE A 10 15.42 33.20 10.11
C ILE A 10 14.66 32.42 11.19
N THR A 11 14.67 32.93 12.42
CA THR A 11 14.04 32.29 13.59
C THR A 11 12.91 33.15 14.16
N ASN A 12 12.16 32.60 15.12
CA ASN A 12 10.98 33.21 15.74
C ASN A 12 9.87 33.59 14.75
N VAL A 13 9.78 32.84 13.64
CA VAL A 13 8.72 32.99 12.66
C VAL A 13 7.45 32.34 13.22
N ALA A 14 6.42 33.14 13.49
CA ALA A 14 5.09 32.62 13.83
C ALA A 14 4.56 31.73 12.70
N ALA A 15 3.68 30.76 13.02
CA ALA A 15 3.11 29.90 12.00
C ALA A 15 2.33 30.72 10.97
N GLY A 16 2.68 30.59 9.69
CA GLY A 16 2.01 31.30 8.60
C GLY A 16 0.62 30.73 8.35
N ARG A 17 -0.30 31.54 7.82
CA ARG A 17 -1.62 31.05 7.41
C ARG A 17 -1.48 30.08 6.25
N LEU A 18 -2.15 28.93 6.32
CA LEU A 18 -2.20 27.95 5.23
C LEU A 18 -3.52 28.12 4.45
N SER A 19 -3.51 28.98 3.45
CA SER A 19 -4.64 29.20 2.53
C SER A 19 -4.14 29.46 1.11
N SER A 20 -5.01 29.29 0.11
CA SER A 20 -4.66 29.47 -1.31
C SER A 20 -4.21 30.88 -1.68
N THR A 21 -4.47 31.88 -0.83
CA THR A 21 -4.11 33.28 -1.06
C THR A 21 -3.05 33.80 -0.09
N SER A 22 -2.51 32.94 0.78
CA SER A 22 -1.52 33.36 1.77
C SER A 22 -0.19 33.74 1.13
N THR A 23 0.44 34.78 1.66
CA THR A 23 1.81 35.21 1.33
C THR A 23 2.72 35.15 2.55
N ASP A 24 2.26 34.51 3.63
CA ASP A 24 2.99 34.40 4.88
C ASP A 24 4.14 33.40 4.71
N ALA A 25 5.28 33.67 5.33
CA ALA A 25 6.33 32.66 5.45
C ALA A 25 5.85 31.50 6.34
N VAL A 26 6.20 30.27 5.98
CA VAL A 26 5.99 29.08 6.81
C VAL A 26 7.22 28.80 7.66
N ASN A 27 7.02 28.25 8.85
CA ASN A 27 8.12 27.87 9.73
C ASN A 27 8.36 26.35 9.73
N GLY A 28 9.40 25.92 10.45
CA GLY A 28 9.80 24.51 10.49
C GLY A 28 8.74 23.55 11.04
N SER A 29 7.88 23.95 11.98
CA SER A 29 6.88 23.03 12.55
C SER A 29 5.75 22.73 11.56
N GLN A 30 5.40 23.67 10.68
CA GLN A 30 4.40 23.45 9.63
C GLN A 30 4.91 22.51 8.54
N LEU A 31 6.18 22.68 8.13
CA LEU A 31 6.82 21.76 7.20
C LEU A 31 6.99 20.36 7.83
N TYR A 32 7.38 20.30 9.10
CA TYR A 32 7.51 19.05 9.84
C TYR A 32 6.17 18.29 9.88
N ALA A 33 5.06 18.96 10.21
CA ALA A 33 3.74 18.33 10.21
C ALA A 33 3.35 17.75 8.84
N THR A 34 3.67 18.46 7.76
CA THR A 34 3.46 17.97 6.39
C THR A 34 4.32 16.74 6.10
N ASN A 35 5.61 16.78 6.47
CA ASN A 35 6.53 15.64 6.27
C ASN A 35 6.08 14.42 7.08
N THR A 36 5.56 14.59 8.29
CA THR A 36 4.97 13.50 9.07
C THR A 36 3.78 12.87 8.36
N ALA A 37 2.89 13.68 7.77
CA ALA A 37 1.77 13.16 7.00
C ALA A 37 2.23 12.35 5.78
N VAL A 38 3.27 12.82 5.07
CA VAL A 38 3.89 12.10 3.95
C VAL A 38 4.51 10.78 4.41
N GLU A 39 5.21 10.75 5.53
CA GLU A 39 5.78 9.52 6.09
C GLU A 39 4.68 8.50 6.43
N ASN A 40 3.58 8.96 7.05
CA ASN A 40 2.44 8.08 7.36
C ASN A 40 1.81 7.49 6.08
N LEU A 41 1.74 8.26 5.00
CA LEU A 41 1.29 7.77 3.69
C LEU A 41 2.26 6.73 3.15
N ASN A 42 3.58 6.96 3.24
CA ASN A 42 4.60 6.01 2.82
C ASN A 42 4.49 4.67 3.59
N VAL A 43 4.31 4.72 4.91
CA VAL A 43 4.06 3.53 5.74
C VAL A 43 2.80 2.80 5.29
N SER A 44 1.71 3.53 5.03
CA SER A 44 0.45 2.94 4.55
C SER A 44 0.61 2.26 3.20
N VAL A 45 1.33 2.90 2.25
CA VAL A 45 1.63 2.32 0.94
C VAL A 45 2.49 1.06 1.08
N GLY A 46 3.50 1.07 1.94
CA GLY A 46 4.30 -0.12 2.24
C GLY A 46 3.46 -1.26 2.82
N GLY A 47 2.50 -0.95 3.71
CA GLY A 47 1.53 -1.92 4.21
C GLY A 47 0.68 -2.54 3.10
N LEU A 48 0.15 -1.71 2.20
CA LEU A 48 -0.62 -2.19 1.04
C LEU A 48 0.23 -3.08 0.12
N GLN A 49 1.50 -2.74 -0.10
CA GLN A 49 2.42 -3.57 -0.89
C GLN A 49 2.70 -4.93 -0.24
N ASN A 50 2.82 -4.97 1.09
CA ASN A 50 3.05 -6.23 1.81
C ASN A 50 1.82 -7.16 1.76
N ASP A 51 0.61 -6.61 1.86
CA ASP A 51 -0.62 -7.39 2.01
C ASP A 51 -1.35 -7.68 0.68
N ALA A 52 -1.01 -7.01 -0.41
CA ALA A 52 -1.64 -7.21 -1.71
C ALA A 52 -1.15 -8.48 -2.42
N LEU A 53 -2.03 -9.10 -3.22
CA LEU A 53 -1.65 -10.11 -4.21
C LEU A 53 -0.99 -9.41 -5.40
N LEU A 54 0.34 -9.43 -5.46
CA LEU A 54 1.12 -8.77 -6.50
C LEU A 54 1.58 -9.73 -7.59
N TRP A 55 1.79 -9.19 -8.79
CA TRP A 55 2.41 -9.94 -9.89
C TRP A 55 3.88 -10.21 -9.58
N ASP A 56 4.30 -11.45 -9.74
CA ASP A 56 5.70 -11.87 -9.63
C ASP A 56 6.21 -12.22 -11.03
N GLU A 57 7.17 -11.44 -11.53
CA GLU A 57 7.74 -11.61 -12.87
C GLU A 57 8.50 -12.93 -13.04
N ASN A 58 9.10 -13.45 -11.96
CA ASN A 58 9.84 -14.72 -12.02
C ASN A 58 8.89 -15.91 -12.11
N LEU A 59 7.73 -15.81 -11.47
CA LEU A 59 6.68 -16.82 -11.55
C LEU A 59 5.81 -16.66 -12.81
N GLY A 60 5.78 -15.46 -13.39
CA GLY A 60 4.85 -15.12 -14.47
C GLY A 60 3.40 -15.26 -14.02
N ALA A 61 3.11 -14.95 -12.75
CA ALA A 61 1.80 -15.13 -12.13
C ALA A 61 1.59 -14.16 -10.94
N PHE A 62 0.35 -14.02 -10.48
CA PHE A 62 0.07 -13.41 -9.18
C PHE A 62 0.57 -14.33 -8.05
N SER A 63 1.31 -13.77 -7.10
CA SER A 63 1.90 -14.50 -5.98
C SER A 63 1.05 -14.33 -4.72
N ALA A 64 0.77 -15.44 -4.04
CA ALA A 64 0.17 -15.46 -2.72
C ALA A 64 1.21 -15.53 -1.59
N SER A 65 2.48 -15.23 -1.89
CA SER A 65 3.55 -15.12 -0.88
C SER A 65 3.22 -13.98 0.09
N HIS A 66 3.42 -14.21 1.38
CA HIS A 66 3.18 -13.20 2.43
C HIS A 66 4.06 -13.51 3.63
N GLY A 67 4.73 -12.50 4.18
CA GLY A 67 5.69 -12.67 5.27
C GLY A 67 6.83 -13.64 4.89
N SER A 68 7.09 -14.63 5.74
CA SER A 68 8.18 -15.61 5.52
C SER A 68 7.77 -16.84 4.70
N THR A 69 6.50 -16.93 4.25
CA THR A 69 6.00 -18.07 3.49
C THR A 69 5.84 -17.70 2.02
N THR A 70 6.34 -18.57 1.15
CA THR A 70 6.24 -18.41 -0.31
C THR A 70 4.92 -18.92 -0.89
N VAL A 71 4.09 -19.58 -0.07
CA VAL A 71 2.75 -20.05 -0.45
C VAL A 71 1.79 -19.87 0.72
N ASN A 72 0.62 -19.29 0.46
CA ASN A 72 -0.44 -19.12 1.45
C ASN A 72 -1.80 -19.51 0.86
N LYS A 73 -2.76 -19.83 1.74
CA LYS A 73 -4.12 -20.16 1.33
C LYS A 73 -4.87 -18.88 0.92
N ILE A 74 -5.53 -18.92 -0.22
CA ILE A 74 -6.57 -17.96 -0.58
C ILE A 74 -7.91 -18.61 -0.22
N THR A 75 -8.61 -18.03 0.76
CA THR A 75 -9.92 -18.50 1.24
C THR A 75 -11.01 -17.49 0.91
N ASN A 76 -12.26 -17.80 1.24
CA ASN A 76 -13.44 -16.97 0.93
C ASN A 76 -13.61 -16.71 -0.57
N VAL A 77 -13.06 -17.60 -1.40
CA VAL A 77 -13.27 -17.63 -2.84
C VAL A 77 -14.62 -18.30 -3.09
N ALA A 78 -15.47 -17.68 -3.91
CA ALA A 78 -16.74 -18.30 -4.32
C ALA A 78 -16.48 -19.58 -5.14
N ALA A 79 -17.47 -20.47 -5.21
CA ALA A 79 -17.34 -21.64 -6.07
C ALA A 79 -17.36 -21.19 -7.54
N GLY A 80 -16.32 -21.56 -8.30
CA GLY A 80 -16.26 -21.32 -9.73
C GLY A 80 -17.22 -22.18 -10.54
N GLU A 81 -17.53 -21.74 -11.76
CA GLU A 81 -18.33 -22.50 -12.72
C GLU A 81 -17.54 -23.70 -13.27
N LEU A 82 -18.23 -24.84 -13.45
CA LEU A 82 -17.69 -26.03 -14.12
C LEU A 82 -18.14 -26.05 -15.59
N SER A 83 -17.28 -25.51 -16.46
CA SER A 83 -17.45 -25.58 -17.92
C SER A 83 -16.09 -25.67 -18.62
N ASP A 84 -16.06 -26.16 -19.86
CA ASP A 84 -14.83 -26.35 -20.64
C ASP A 84 -14.09 -25.04 -20.99
N LYS A 85 -14.66 -23.90 -20.63
CA LYS A 85 -14.13 -22.55 -20.87
C LYS A 85 -13.87 -21.77 -19.59
N SER A 86 -14.13 -22.37 -18.42
CA SER A 86 -14.03 -21.68 -17.14
C SER A 86 -12.59 -21.26 -16.85
N THR A 87 -12.45 -20.01 -16.37
CA THR A 87 -11.21 -19.46 -15.81
C THR A 87 -11.35 -19.14 -14.33
N ASP A 88 -12.43 -19.59 -13.71
CA ASP A 88 -12.70 -19.34 -12.29
C ASP A 88 -11.79 -20.19 -11.41
N ALA A 89 -11.43 -19.65 -10.25
CA ALA A 89 -10.77 -20.44 -9.22
C ALA A 89 -11.75 -21.48 -8.64
N GLY A 90 -11.39 -22.76 -8.74
CA GLY A 90 -12.13 -23.85 -8.08
C GLY A 90 -11.89 -23.87 -6.57
N THR A 91 -12.89 -24.23 -5.77
CA THR A 91 -12.74 -24.49 -4.33
C THR A 91 -12.94 -25.97 -4.02
N VAL A 92 -12.26 -26.47 -2.98
CA VAL A 92 -12.51 -27.84 -2.50
C VAL A 92 -13.89 -27.88 -1.85
N ARG A 93 -14.88 -28.39 -2.59
CA ARG A 93 -16.14 -28.85 -2.00
C ARG A 93 -15.93 -30.27 -1.49
N SER A 94 -16.29 -30.53 -0.23
CA SER A 94 -16.28 -31.88 0.35
C SER A 94 -16.99 -32.86 -0.58
N CYS A 95 -16.25 -33.84 -1.13
CA CYS A 95 -16.83 -34.92 -1.92
C CYS A 95 -17.79 -35.70 -1.01
N THR A 96 -19.09 -35.66 -1.30
CA THR A 96 -20.02 -36.64 -0.71
C THR A 96 -19.65 -38.01 -1.30
N PRO A 97 -19.24 -39.00 -0.49
CA PRO A 97 -18.82 -40.29 -1.03
C PRO A 97 -20.00 -41.00 -1.69
N LEU A 98 -19.85 -41.33 -2.97
CA LEU A 98 -20.78 -42.19 -3.70
C LEU A 98 -20.76 -43.58 -3.05
N THR A 99 -21.85 -43.96 -2.39
CA THR A 99 -22.05 -45.32 -1.91
C THR A 99 -22.19 -46.23 -3.13
N ARG A 100 -21.15 -47.00 -3.43
CA ARG A 100 -21.18 -48.03 -4.47
C ARG A 100 -22.11 -49.16 -3.97
N ARG A 101 -23.16 -49.47 -4.73
CA ARG A 101 -24.02 -50.64 -4.50
C ARG A 101 -23.28 -51.93 -4.85
#